data_AF-A0AAV2S927-F1
#
_entry.id   AF-A0AAV2S927-F1
#
_cell.length_a   1.000
_cell.length_b   1.000
_cell.length_c   1.000
_cell.angle_alpha   90.00
_cell.angle_beta   90.00
_cell.angle_gamma   90.00
#
_symmetry.space_group_name_H-M   'P 1'
#
loop_
_entity.id
_entity.type
_entity.pdbx_description
1 polymer ?
#
loop_
_entity_poly.entity_id
_entity_poly.type
_entity_poly.pdbx_seq_one_letter_code
_entity_poly.pdbx_strand_id
1 'polypeptide(L)'
;GDSVINLLVSLLRPPAPVNAQLMAMRCLANMAAHPPGRSILLANREVIVSSIVGQSPYVNKNVEIAAATVLLNYSVVITSGTESDLEDQCQVLSGASAVAMCCKVS
;
A
#
# COMPACT_ATOMS: atom_id res chain seq x y z
N GLY A 1 14.81 9.01 2.09
CA GLY A 1 13.72 8.10 1.68
C GLY A 1 12.43 8.87 1.43
N ASP A 2 12.14 9.86 2.27
CA ASP A 2 10.82 10.49 2.35
C ASP A 2 10.45 11.30 1.10
N SER A 3 11.41 11.89 0.39
CA SER A 3 11.15 12.56 -0.90
C SER A 3 10.59 11.60 -1.96
N VAL A 4 11.02 10.34 -1.96
CA VAL A 4 10.51 9.32 -2.88
C VAL A 4 9.09 8.90 -2.47
N ILE A 5 8.85 8.73 -1.17
CA ILE A 5 7.51 8.41 -0.68
C ILE A 5 6.51 9.53 -0.98
N ASN A 6 6.87 10.78 -0.71
CA ASN A 6 6.03 11.93 -1.00
C ASN A 6 5.66 12.00 -2.48
N LEU A 7 6.64 11.75 -3.37
CA LEU A 7 6.38 11.66 -4.80
C LEU A 7 5.42 10.52 -5.13
N LEU A 8 5.69 9.31 -4.65
CA LEU A 8 4.84 8.14 -4.93
C LEU A 8 3.41 8.34 -4.40
N VAL A 9 3.26 8.85 -3.18
CA VAL A 9 1.95 9.16 -2.57
C VAL A 9 1.21 10.24 -3.36
N SER A 10 1.90 11.27 -3.86
CA SER A 10 1.27 12.29 -4.71
C SER A 10 0.72 11.72 -6.02
N LEU A 11 1.32 10.64 -6.52
CA LEU A 11 0.90 9.96 -7.75
C LEU A 11 -0.24 8.97 -7.52
N LEU A 12 -0.60 8.66 -6.27
CA LEU A 12 -1.65 7.69 -5.94
C LEU A 12 -3.06 8.21 -6.18
N ARG A 13 -3.27 9.51 -6.44
CA ARG A 13 -4.61 10.08 -6.60
C ARG A 13 -4.70 11.00 -7.82
N PRO A 14 -5.92 11.30 -8.34
CA PRO A 14 -6.09 12.35 -9.32
C PRO A 14 -5.44 13.66 -8.84
N PRO A 15 -4.81 14.45 -9.74
CA PRO A 15 -4.90 14.40 -11.20
C PRO A 15 -3.94 13.43 -11.89
N ALA A 16 -3.17 12.61 -11.16
CA ALA A 16 -2.23 11.68 -11.77
C ALA A 16 -2.96 10.67 -12.70
N PRO A 17 -2.42 10.38 -13.90
CA PRO A 17 -3.00 9.36 -14.78
C PRO A 17 -3.06 7.99 -14.12
N VAL A 18 -4.05 7.18 -14.47
CA VAL A 18 -4.25 5.82 -13.91
C VAL A 18 -3.01 4.94 -14.03
N ASN A 19 -2.26 5.07 -15.13
CA ASN A 19 -1.00 4.34 -15.32
C ASN A 19 0.08 4.76 -14.30
N ALA A 20 0.13 6.04 -13.94
CA ALA A 20 1.05 6.55 -12.93
C ALA A 20 0.67 6.08 -11.52
N GLN A 21 -0.64 6.09 -11.19
CA GLN A 21 -1.16 5.52 -9.93
C GLN A 21 -0.76 4.04 -9.79
N LEU A 22 -0.99 3.27 -10.84
CA LEU A 22 -0.66 1.85 -10.89
C LEU A 22 0.85 1.60 -10.73
N MET A 23 1.70 2.38 -11.40
CA MET A 23 3.15 2.26 -11.28
C MET A 23 3.64 2.68 -9.90
N ALA A 24 3.08 3.73 -9.31
CA ALA A 24 3.41 4.15 -7.97
C ALA A 24 3.12 3.04 -6.94
N MET A 25 1.95 2.38 -7.03
CA MET A 25 1.63 1.23 -6.18
C MET A 25 2.59 0.06 -6.39
N ARG A 26 2.94 -0.26 -7.64
CA ARG A 26 3.92 -1.33 -7.91
C ARG A 26 5.31 -1.00 -7.39
N CYS A 27 5.75 0.25 -7.49
CA CYS A 27 6.99 0.71 -6.88
C CYS A 27 6.96 0.50 -5.37
N LEU A 28 5.88 0.92 -4.69
CA LEU A 28 5.71 0.69 -3.25
C LEU A 28 5.77 -0.81 -2.90
N ALA A 29 5.08 -1.66 -3.66
CA ALA A 29 5.09 -3.11 -3.46
C ALA A 29 6.50 -3.68 -3.61
N ASN A 30 7.24 -3.27 -4.64
CA ASN A 30 8.58 -3.76 -4.93
C ASN A 30 9.62 -3.29 -3.91
N MET A 31 9.45 -2.11 -3.30
CA MET A 31 10.36 -1.66 -2.23
C MET A 31 10.34 -2.60 -1.02
N ALA A 32 9.25 -3.32 -0.77
CA ALA A 32 9.17 -4.32 0.29
C ALA A 32 10.09 -5.54 0.04
N ALA A 33 10.62 -5.73 -1.17
CA ALA A 33 11.55 -6.82 -1.47
C ALA A 33 12.95 -6.60 -0.87
N HIS A 34 13.35 -5.35 -0.59
CA HIS A 34 14.71 -5.01 -0.16
C HIS A 34 14.74 -4.39 1.24
N PRO A 35 15.72 -4.73 2.10
CA PRO A 35 15.77 -4.22 3.48
C PRO A 35 15.72 -2.69 3.61
N PRO A 36 16.44 -1.89 2.79
CA PRO A 36 16.34 -0.43 2.85
C PRO A 36 14.95 0.09 2.48
N GLY A 37 14.29 -0.55 1.51
CA GLY A 37 12.93 -0.21 1.10
C GLY A 37 11.90 -0.53 2.18
N ARG A 38 12.04 -1.69 2.86
CA ARG A 38 11.20 -2.06 4.02
C ARG A 38 11.27 -1.02 5.13
N SER A 39 12.48 -0.56 5.47
CA SER A 39 12.66 0.46 6.50
C SER A 39 11.94 1.78 6.14
N ILE A 40 12.06 2.23 4.89
CA ILE A 40 11.36 3.44 4.41
C ILE A 40 9.84 3.25 4.43
N LEU A 41 9.35 2.08 4.00
CA LEU A 41 7.92 1.74 4.02
C LEU A 41 7.35 1.74 5.43
N LEU A 42 8.05 1.14 6.40
CA LEU A 42 7.61 1.13 7.80
C LEU A 42 7.59 2.55 8.39
N ALA A 43 8.62 3.36 8.13
CA ALA A 43 8.69 4.75 8.60
C ALA A 43 7.55 5.64 8.07
N ASN A 44 6.97 5.32 6.91
CA ASN A 44 5.90 6.09 6.27
C ASN A 44 4.57 5.32 6.18
N ARG A 45 4.41 4.26 6.99
CA ARG A 45 3.28 3.32 6.95
C ARG A 45 1.93 4.01 6.96
N GLU A 46 1.69 4.89 7.93
CA GLU A 46 0.39 5.52 8.13
C GLU A 46 -0.06 6.31 6.89
N VAL A 47 0.82 7.15 6.36
CA VAL A 47 0.57 7.96 5.16
C VAL A 47 0.31 7.07 3.95
N ILE A 48 1.11 6.02 3.75
CA ILE A 48 0.98 5.12 2.59
C ILE A 48 -0.33 4.31 2.67
N VAL A 49 -0.60 3.67 3.81
CA VAL A 49 -1.80 2.84 4.00
C VAL A 49 -3.07 3.69 3.88
N SER A 50 -3.11 4.85 4.54
CA SER A 50 -4.25 5.78 4.44
C SER A 50 -4.46 6.28 2.99
N SER A 51 -3.36 6.55 2.28
CA SER A 51 -3.42 6.98 0.87
C SER A 51 -3.97 5.90 -0.07
N ILE A 52 -3.61 4.64 0.17
CA ILE A 52 -4.07 3.48 -0.60
C ILE A 52 -5.53 3.17 -0.29
N VAL A 53 -5.88 3.00 0.99
CA VAL A 53 -7.26 2.66 1.40
C VAL A 53 -8.24 3.76 1.01
N GLY A 54 -7.85 5.03 1.13
CA GLY A 54 -8.66 6.18 0.74
C GLY A 54 -8.89 6.33 -0.77
N GLN A 55 -8.33 5.48 -1.62
CA GLN A 55 -8.68 5.41 -3.04
C GLN A 55 -9.85 4.49 -3.35
N SER A 56 -10.30 3.68 -2.39
CA SER A 56 -11.48 2.84 -2.62
C SER A 56 -12.72 3.74 -2.82
N PRO A 57 -13.55 3.52 -3.87
CA PRO A 57 -13.45 2.43 -4.86
C PRO A 57 -12.38 2.70 -5.92
N TYR A 58 -11.59 1.67 -6.25
CA TYR A 58 -10.50 1.78 -7.21
C TYR A 58 -10.99 1.92 -8.66
N VAL A 59 -10.26 2.69 -9.46
CA VAL A 59 -10.61 3.01 -10.85
C VAL A 59 -10.62 1.79 -11.79
N ASN A 60 -9.80 0.76 -11.49
CA ASN A 60 -9.83 -0.51 -12.20
C ASN A 60 -9.20 -1.63 -11.36
N LYS A 61 -9.44 -2.87 -11.81
CA LYS A 61 -8.95 -4.09 -11.17
C LYS A 61 -7.42 -4.18 -11.06
N ASN A 62 -6.66 -3.58 -12.00
CA ASN A 62 -5.20 -3.60 -11.91
C ASN A 62 -4.69 -2.73 -10.76
N VAL A 63 -5.31 -1.57 -10.55
CA VAL A 63 -5.01 -0.66 -9.44
C VAL A 63 -5.41 -1.31 -8.11
N GLU A 64 -6.59 -1.93 -8.07
CA GLU A 64 -7.05 -2.70 -6.90
C GLU A 64 -6.10 -3.85 -6.53
N ILE A 65 -5.67 -4.67 -7.50
CA ILE A 65 -4.70 -5.76 -7.28
C ILE A 65 -3.36 -5.20 -6.78
N ALA A 66 -2.89 -4.08 -7.35
CA ALA A 66 -1.65 -3.46 -6.90
C ALA A 66 -1.77 -2.93 -5.46
N ALA A 67 -2.88 -2.30 -5.10
CA ALA A 67 -3.17 -1.86 -3.74
C ALA A 67 -3.20 -3.04 -2.75
N ALA A 68 -3.91 -4.12 -3.08
CA ALA A 68 -3.94 -5.34 -2.28
C ALA A 68 -2.54 -5.94 -2.09
N THR A 69 -1.72 -5.93 -3.14
CA THR A 69 -0.33 -6.43 -3.10
C THR A 69 0.53 -5.61 -2.14
N VAL A 70 0.42 -4.28 -2.16
CA VAL A 70 1.16 -3.41 -1.23
C VAL A 70 0.76 -3.70 0.22
N LEU A 71 -0.54 -3.79 0.50
CA LEU A 71 -1.05 -4.06 1.85
C LEU A 71 -0.61 -5.45 2.34
N LEU A 72 -0.69 -6.48 1.48
CA LEU A 72 -0.19 -7.81 1.82
C LEU A 72 1.32 -7.80 2.11
N ASN A 73 2.11 -7.08 1.31
CA ASN A 73 3.54 -6.94 1.56
C ASN A 73 3.82 -6.21 2.89
N TYR A 74 3.02 -5.23 3.26
CA TYR A 74 3.10 -4.59 4.58
C TYR A 74 2.84 -5.60 5.71
N SER A 75 1.80 -6.43 5.60
CA SER A 75 1.52 -7.46 6.62
C SER A 75 2.73 -8.38 6.81
N VAL A 76 3.33 -8.85 5.72
CA VAL A 76 4.53 -9.70 5.79
C VAL A 76 5.71 -8.97 6.43
N VAL A 77 5.97 -7.72 6.04
CA VAL A 77 7.09 -6.93 6.58
C VAL A 77 6.91 -6.69 8.09
N ILE A 78 5.71 -6.31 8.53
CA ILE A 78 5.39 -6.07 9.95
C ILE A 78 5.52 -7.37 10.76
N THR A 79 5.01 -8.50 10.27
CA THR A 79 5.11 -9.79 10.97
C THR A 79 6.55 -10.33 11.02
N SER A 80 7.40 -9.97 10.05
CA SER A 80 8.80 -10.39 10.01
C SER A 80 9.76 -9.52 10.83
N GLY A 81 9.34 -8.30 11.23
CA GLY A 81 10.12 -7.37 12.03
C GLY A 81 9.85 -7.61 13.52
N THR A 82 10.91 -7.77 14.30
CA THR A 82 10.93 -8.39 15.64
C THR A 82 10.19 -7.67 16.78
N GLU A 83 9.38 -6.65 16.53
CA GLU A 83 8.49 -6.02 17.52
C GLU A 83 7.23 -5.53 16.80
N SER A 84 6.24 -6.41 16.61
CA SER A 84 4.99 -6.00 15.95
C SER A 84 3.91 -5.70 16.98
N ASP A 85 3.49 -4.45 17.04
CA ASP A 85 2.25 -4.07 17.71
C ASP A 85 1.05 -4.71 17.00
N LEU A 86 0.16 -5.35 17.77
CA LEU A 86 -1.00 -6.07 17.22
C LEU A 86 -1.96 -5.13 16.48
N GLU A 87 -2.00 -3.86 16.86
CA GLU A 87 -2.85 -2.84 16.22
C GLU A 87 -2.36 -2.54 14.81
N ASP A 88 -1.03 -2.53 14.62
CA ASP A 88 -0.41 -2.27 13.33
C ASP A 88 -0.70 -3.39 12.31
N GLN A 89 -0.71 -4.64 12.78
CA GLN A 89 -1.09 -5.81 12.00
C GLN A 89 -2.58 -5.77 11.63
N CYS A 90 -3.45 -5.45 12.60
CA CYS A 90 -4.89 -5.37 12.38
C CYS A 90 -5.24 -4.35 11.30
N GLN A 91 -4.67 -3.15 11.34
CA GLN A 91 -4.99 -2.09 10.38
C GLN A 91 -4.63 -2.47 8.94
N VAL A 92 -3.47 -3.10 8.73
CA VAL A 92 -3.03 -3.51 7.39
C VAL A 92 -3.87 -4.68 6.88
N LEU A 93 -4.21 -5.64 7.75
CA LEU A 93 -5.05 -6.79 7.40
C LEU A 93 -6.50 -6.37 7.11
N SER A 94 -7.05 -5.43 7.89
CA SER A 94 -8.35 -4.80 7.63
C SER A 94 -8.35 -4.04 6.31
N GLY A 95 -7.27 -3.30 6.00
CA GLY A 95 -7.09 -2.67 4.70
C GLY A 95 -7.09 -3.71 3.55
N ALA A 96 -6.26 -4.75 3.65
CA ALA A 96 -6.15 -5.79 2.64
C ALA A 96 -7.48 -6.52 2.41
N SER A 97 -8.20 -6.85 3.50
CA SER A 97 -9.52 -7.46 3.42
C SER A 97 -10.59 -6.53 2.86
N ALA A 98 -10.56 -5.22 3.17
CA ALA A 98 -11.48 -4.25 2.58
C ALA A 98 -11.28 -4.15 1.06
N VAL A 99 -10.02 -4.14 0.60
CA VAL A 99 -9.71 -4.20 -0.83
C VAL A 99 -10.18 -5.54 -1.44
N ALA A 100 -9.93 -6.67 -0.78
CA ALA A 100 -10.35 -7.98 -1.28
C ALA A 100 -11.87 -8.20 -1.26
N MET A 101 -12.60 -7.59 -0.33
CA MET A 101 -14.06 -7.73 -0.20
C MET A 101 -14.82 -6.90 -1.25
N CYS A 102 -14.22 -5.84 -1.80
CA CYS A 102 -14.74 -5.16 -3.00
C CYS A 102 -14.82 -6.07 -4.23
N CYS A 103 -14.17 -7.24 -4.23
CA CYS A 103 -14.29 -8.25 -5.29
C CYS A 103 -15.59 -9.11 -5.26
N LYS A 104 -16.56 -8.89 -4.34
CA LYS A 104 -17.76 -9.75 -4.23
C LYS A 104 -19.14 -9.12 -4.45
N VAL A 105 -19.26 -7.92 -5.02
CA VAL A 105 -20.55 -7.47 -5.57
C VAL A 105 -20.33 -6.72 -6.88
N SER A 106 -20.28 -7.46 -7.99
CA SER A 106 -20.85 -7.03 -9.27
C SER A 106 -20.95 -8.19 -10.24
#